data_AF-A0A4D7DDY9-F1
#
_entry.id   AF-A0A4D7DDY9-F1
#
_cell.length_a   1.000
_cell.length_b   1.000
_cell.length_c   1.000
_cell.angle_alpha   90.00
_cell.angle_beta   90.00
_cell.angle_gamma   90.00
#
_symmetry.space_group_name_H-M   'P 1'
#
loop_
_entity.id
_entity.type
_entity.pdbx_description
1 polymer ?
#
loop_
_entity_poly.entity_id
_entity_poly.type
_entity_poly.pdbx_seq_one_letter_code
_entity_poly.pdbx_strand_id
1 'polypeptide(L)' 'MPTPPARRQRRIGRLSDALGRADIAAEFLRRNRTYRAEYAQMQQRIADGAVAKNAAETVFARHWGLSFRHGAG' A
#
# COMPACT_ATOMS: atom_id res chain seq x y z
N MET A 1 24.74 -6.54 45.30
CA MET A 1 24.06 -7.07 44.10
C MET A 1 23.34 -5.91 43.41
N PRO A 2 23.75 -5.45 42.21
CA PRO A 2 22.94 -4.51 41.44
C PRO A 2 22.12 -5.25 40.36
N THR A 3 20.87 -4.86 40.26
CA THR A 3 19.79 -5.37 39.39
C THR A 3 20.14 -5.29 37.89
N PRO A 4 19.68 -6.23 37.03
CA PRO A 4 19.93 -6.12 35.59
C PRO A 4 19.11 -4.96 34.98
N PRO A 5 19.66 -4.22 33.99
CA PRO A 5 18.92 -3.14 33.36
C PRO A 5 17.75 -3.70 32.54
N ALA A 6 16.55 -3.20 32.85
CA ALA A 6 15.33 -3.48 32.11
C ALA A 6 15.56 -3.21 30.62
N ARG A 7 15.33 -4.25 29.80
CA ARG A 7 15.41 -4.24 28.34
C ARG A 7 14.50 -3.14 27.80
N ARG A 8 15.09 -1.99 27.48
CA ARG A 8 14.41 -0.88 26.81
C ARG A 8 14.05 -1.33 25.40
N GLN A 9 12.83 -1.84 25.23
CA GLN A 9 12.27 -2.23 23.95
C GLN A 9 12.08 -0.95 23.12
N ARG A 10 13.11 -0.57 22.35
CA ARG A 10 13.04 0.46 21.31
C ARG A 10 12.05 -0.02 20.23
N ARG A 11 10.75 0.22 20.43
CA ARG A 11 9.75 0.26 19.37
C ARG A 11 9.74 1.65 18.70
N ILE A 12 10.90 2.10 18.25
CA ILE A 12 11.03 3.31 17.44
C ILE A 12 12.00 2.95 16.33
N GLY A 13 11.46 2.45 15.21
CA GLY A 13 12.30 2.02 14.08
C GLY A 13 11.60 1.20 13.01
N ARG A 14 10.26 1.12 12.98
CA ARG A 14 9.54 0.40 11.91
C ARG A 14 8.56 1.25 11.10
N LEU A 15 8.33 2.51 11.50
CA LEU A 15 7.39 3.40 10.81
C LEU A 15 8.08 4.25 9.72
N SER A 16 9.28 4.79 10.02
CA SER A 16 10.02 5.63 9.06
C SER A 16 10.65 4.84 7.91
N ASP A 17 11.12 3.62 8.18
CA ASP A 17 11.70 2.74 7.15
C ASP A 17 10.63 2.19 6.19
N ALA A 18 9.42 1.96 6.70
CA ALA A 18 8.28 1.50 5.91
C ALA A 18 7.76 2.58 4.95
N LEU A 19 7.76 3.86 5.37
CA LEU A 19 7.37 4.97 4.49
C LEU A 19 8.37 5.10 3.33
N GLY A 20 9.67 5.11 3.60
CA GLY A 20 10.70 5.18 2.56
C GLY A 20 10.68 4.01 1.58
N ARG A 21 10.44 2.77 2.04
CA ARG A 21 10.31 1.61 1.15
C ARG A 21 9.00 1.62 0.35
N ALA A 22 7.91 2.07 0.95
CA ALA A 22 6.63 2.20 0.27
C ALA A 22 6.68 3.28 -0.82
N ASP A 23 7.36 4.41 -0.56
CA ASP A 23 7.57 5.47 -1.54
C ASP A 23 8.43 4.98 -2.71
N ILE A 24 9.49 4.23 -2.43
CA ILE A 24 10.32 3.60 -3.48
C ILE A 24 9.48 2.62 -4.32
N ALA A 25 8.70 1.74 -3.68
CA ALA A 25 7.81 0.81 -4.38
C ALA A 25 6.74 1.54 -5.21
N ALA A 26 6.19 2.64 -4.68
CA ALA A 26 5.22 3.48 -5.39
C ALA A 26 5.83 4.11 -6.65
N GLU A 27 7.10 4.53 -6.61
CA GLU A 27 7.79 5.06 -7.79
C GLU A 27 8.04 3.99 -8.87
N PHE A 28 8.26 2.72 -8.50
CA PHE A 28 8.31 1.62 -9.47
C PHE A 28 6.96 1.40 -10.18
N LEU A 29 5.86 1.46 -9.44
CA LEU A 29 4.52 1.35 -10.00
C LEU A 29 4.21 2.55 -10.91
N ARG A 30 4.61 3.76 -10.50
CA ARG A 30 4.41 5.00 -11.26
C ARG A 30 5.12 4.97 -12.62
N ARG A 31 6.30 4.35 -12.69
CA ARG A 31 7.08 4.20 -13.94
C ARG A 31 6.65 3.00 -14.79
N ASN A 32 5.88 2.06 -14.24
CA ASN A 32 5.42 0.88 -14.97
C ASN A 32 4.23 1.22 -15.91
N ARG A 33 4.44 1.08 -17.22
CA ARG A 33 3.40 1.38 -18.24
C ARG A 33 2.20 0.45 -18.14
N THR A 34 2.41 -0.83 -17.83
CA THR A 34 1.35 -1.83 -17.67
C THR A 34 0.46 -1.47 -16.50
N TYR A 35 1.06 -1.11 -15.35
CA TYR A 35 0.33 -0.63 -14.18
C TYR A 35 -0.56 0.58 -14.51
N ARG A 36 -0.04 1.56 -15.26
CA ARG A 36 -0.82 2.75 -15.65
C ARG A 36 -1.99 2.41 -16.56
N ALA A 37 -1.80 1.50 -17.51
CA ALA A 37 -2.85 1.07 -18.42
C ALA A 37 -3.97 0.31 -17.68
N GLU A 38 -3.60 -0.62 -16.80
CA GLU A 38 -4.56 -1.37 -15.99
C GLU A 38 -5.29 -0.49 -14.98
N TYR A 39 -4.59 0.46 -14.35
CA TYR A 39 -5.20 1.42 -13.44
C TYR A 39 -6.23 2.30 -14.16
N ALA A 40 -5.92 2.77 -15.38
CA ALA A 40 -6.86 3.53 -16.19
C ALA A 40 -8.09 2.70 -16.58
N GLN A 41 -7.90 1.43 -16.99
CA GLN A 41 -9.02 0.52 -17.28
C GLN A 41 -9.89 0.25 -16.05
N MET A 42 -9.26 0.09 -14.88
CA MET A 42 -9.98 -0.07 -13.62
C MET A 42 -10.83 1.17 -13.31
N GLN A 43 -10.26 2.37 -13.42
CA GLN A 43 -10.98 3.63 -13.20
C GLN A 43 -12.15 3.80 -14.18
N GLN A 44 -11.95 3.44 -15.45
CA GLN A 44 -12.99 3.49 -16.46
C GLN A 44 -14.14 2.51 -16.14
N ARG A 45 -13.84 1.27 -15.76
CA ARG A 45 -14.88 0.30 -15.34
C ARG A 45 -15.65 0.73 -14.09
N ILE A 46 -15.02 1.49 -13.19
CA ILE A 46 -15.70 2.08 -12.03
C ILE A 46 -16.60 3.23 -12.48
N ALA A 47 -16.12 4.11 -13.36
CA ALA A 47 -16.88 5.23 -13.91
C ALA A 47 -18.10 4.76 -14.72
N ASP A 48 -17.94 3.68 -15.49
CA ASP A 48 -19.00 3.04 -16.27
C ASP A 48 -20.00 2.27 -15.38
N GLY A 49 -19.75 2.19 -14.06
CA GLY A 49 -20.59 1.47 -13.11
C GLY A 49 -20.54 -0.06 -13.24
N ALA A 50 -19.63 -0.59 -14.07
CA ALA A 50 -19.51 -2.02 -14.34
C ALA A 50 -18.99 -2.82 -13.13
N VAL A 51 -18.21 -2.18 -12.25
CA VAL A 51 -17.66 -2.82 -11.04
C VAL A 51 -17.71 -1.86 -9.86
N ALA A 52 -18.15 -2.36 -8.70
CA ALA A 52 -18.10 -1.60 -7.46
C ALA A 52 -16.64 -1.23 -7.13
N LYS A 53 -16.40 0.06 -6.83
CA LYS A 53 -15.07 0.62 -6.54
C LYS A 53 -14.24 -0.26 -5.59
N ASN A 54 -14.83 -0.69 -4.48
CA ASN A 54 -14.17 -1.53 -3.48
C ASN A 54 -13.75 -2.90 -4.02
N ALA A 55 -14.57 -3.51 -4.89
CA ALA A 55 -14.27 -4.81 -5.49
C ALA A 55 -13.14 -4.69 -6.52
N ALA A 56 -13.18 -3.65 -7.36
CA ALA A 56 -12.13 -3.34 -8.32
C ALA A 56 -10.78 -3.08 -7.63
N GLU A 57 -10.78 -2.23 -6.59
CA GLU A 57 -9.58 -1.94 -5.79
C GLU A 57 -9.02 -3.20 -5.09
N THR A 58 -9.89 -4.08 -4.59
CA THR A 58 -9.47 -5.32 -3.93
C THR A 58 -8.79 -6.28 -4.89
N VAL A 59 -9.35 -6.47 -6.09
CA VAL A 59 -8.77 -7.36 -7.11
C VAL A 59 -7.44 -6.78 -7.62
N PHE A 60 -7.40 -5.47 -7.84
CA PHE A 60 -6.20 -4.77 -8.29
C PHE A 60 -5.07 -4.84 -7.24
N ALA A 61 -5.41 -4.65 -5.97
CA ALA A 61 -4.50 -4.81 -4.83
C ALA A 61 -3.89 -6.22 -4.77
N ARG A 62 -4.71 -7.27 -4.94
CA ARG A 62 -4.24 -8.65 -4.96
C ARG A 62 -3.31 -8.94 -6.14
N HIS A 63 -3.61 -8.39 -7.31
CA HIS A 63 -2.79 -8.59 -8.50
C HIS A 63 -1.41 -7.93 -8.39
N TRP A 64 -1.36 -6.71 -7.87
CA TRP A 64 -0.12 -5.93 -7.74
C TRP A 64 0.57 -6.03 -6.38
N GLY A 65 0.04 -6.85 -5.46
CA GLY A 65 0.57 -6.98 -4.08
C GLY A 65 0.45 -5.70 -3.25
N LEU A 66 -0.50 -4.82 -3.60
CA LEU A 66 -0.73 -3.55 -2.92
C LEU A 66 -1.66 -3.74 -1.73
N SER A 67 -1.51 -2.91 -0.71
CA SER A 67 -2.49 -2.78 0.37
C SER A 67 -2.98 -1.34 0.37
N PHE A 68 -4.20 -1.12 -0.15
CA PHE A 68 -4.84 0.18 0.00
C PHE A 68 -5.33 0.29 1.45
N ARG A 69 -4.92 1.34 2.15
CA ARG A 69 -5.62 1.73 3.37
C ARG A 69 -6.94 2.35 2.93
N HIS A 70 -8.02 1.58 2.95
CA HIS A 70 -9.36 2.16 2.98
C HIS A 70 -9.44 3.01 4.24
N GLY A 71 -9.30 4.32 4.08
CA GLY A 71 -9.60 5.27 5.14
C GLY A 71 -11.10 5.14 5.46
N ALA A 72 -11.43 4.38 6.49
CA ALA A 72 -12.68 4.56 7.20
C ALA A 72 -12.49 5.78 8.10
N GLY A 73 -13.03 6.91 7.68
CA GLY A 73 -13.04 8.20 8.39
C GLY A 73 -14.03 9.12 7.71
#